data_AF-A0AA91TVU7-F1
#
_entry.id   AF-A0AA91TVU7-F1
#
_cell.length_a   1.000
_cell.length_b   1.000
_cell.length_c   1.000
_cell.angle_alpha   90.00
_cell.angle_beta   90.00
_cell.angle_gamma   90.00
#
_symmetry.space_group_name_H-M   'P 1'
#
loop_
_entity.id
_entity.type
_entity.pdbx_description
1 polymer ?
#
loop_
_entity_poly.entity_id
_entity_poly.type
_entity_poly.pdbx_seq_one_letter_code
_entity_poly.pdbx_strand_id
1 'polypeptide(L)'
;MTVQIGSGFMGAEDILTSTENTEIVPPTDEKWINVKFSFYKFSFKNYQDCHIVVNGSRQFREAGQGFTSNEVDPKIYSFKIEEPGIQYIWSAAY
;
A
#
# COMPACT_ATOMS: atom_id res chain seq x y z
N MET A 1 18.42 -1.26 20.89
CA MET A 1 17.03 -1.13 21.38
C MET A 1 16.13 -1.13 20.15
N THR A 2 15.44 -2.24 19.88
CA THR A 2 14.53 -2.35 18.73
C THR A 2 13.19 -1.79 19.17
N VAL A 3 12.88 -0.56 18.76
CA VAL A 3 11.58 0.07 19.06
C VAL A 3 10.58 -0.52 18.09
N GLN A 4 9.57 -1.24 18.59
CA GLN A 4 8.45 -1.66 17.77
C GLN A 4 7.57 -0.43 17.55
N ILE A 5 7.62 0.12 16.34
CA ILE A 5 6.87 1.33 15.95
C ILE A 5 5.41 0.95 15.59
N GLY A 6 5.20 -0.23 15.00
CA GLY A 6 3.89 -0.70 14.55
C GLY A 6 3.07 -1.40 15.64
N SER A 7 1.78 -1.09 15.66
CA SER A 7 0.76 -1.66 16.54
C SER A 7 0.09 -2.93 15.96
N GLY A 8 0.22 -3.18 14.66
CA GLY A 8 -0.37 -4.35 14.02
C GLY A 8 0.01 -4.55 12.54
N PHE A 9 -0.54 -5.60 11.94
CA PHE A 9 -0.43 -5.90 10.52
C PHE A 9 -1.80 -5.79 9.85
N MET A 10 -1.84 -5.26 8.64
CA MET A 10 -3.02 -5.21 7.78
C MET A 10 -2.62 -5.69 6.39
N GLY A 11 -3.52 -6.30 5.64
CA GLY A 11 -3.20 -6.76 4.30
C GLY A 11 -4.38 -7.46 3.65
N ALA A 12 -4.15 -7.91 2.42
CA ALA A 12 -5.07 -8.78 1.72
C ALA A 12 -4.93 -10.22 2.23
N GLU A 13 -6.04 -10.86 2.58
CA GLU A 13 -6.09 -12.28 2.96
C GLU A 13 -5.98 -13.20 1.72
N ASP A 14 -6.46 -12.73 0.57
CA ASP A 14 -6.45 -13.42 -0.72
C ASP A 14 -5.88 -12.53 -1.83
N ILE A 15 -5.65 -13.11 -3.01
CA ILE A 15 -5.29 -12.32 -4.20
C ILE A 15 -6.50 -11.47 -4.60
N LEU A 16 -6.34 -10.15 -4.47
CA LEU A 16 -7.36 -9.18 -4.84
C LEU A 16 -7.23 -8.82 -6.31
N THR A 17 -8.34 -8.39 -6.92
CA THR A 17 -8.35 -7.82 -8.27
C THR A 17 -8.72 -6.34 -8.16
N SER A 18 -7.88 -5.47 -8.71
CA SER A 18 -8.07 -4.02 -8.68
C SER A 18 -9.21 -3.61 -9.59
N THR A 19 -10.04 -2.69 -9.13
CA THR A 19 -10.84 -1.83 -10.03
C THR A 19 -10.01 -0.58 -10.37
N GLU A 20 -10.38 0.16 -11.41
CA GLU A 20 -9.61 1.33 -11.86
C GLU A 20 -9.50 2.36 -10.72
N ASN A 21 -8.29 2.89 -10.47
CA ASN A 21 -7.99 3.84 -9.40
C ASN A 21 -8.33 3.36 -7.96
N THR A 22 -8.19 2.06 -7.69
CA THR A 22 -8.43 1.52 -6.34
C THR A 22 -7.39 2.05 -5.34
N GLU A 23 -7.86 2.73 -4.29
CA GLU A 23 -7.04 3.07 -3.12
C GLU A 23 -6.95 1.87 -2.16
N ILE A 24 -5.73 1.45 -1.85
CA ILE A 24 -5.45 0.34 -0.92
C ILE A 24 -5.37 0.84 0.52
N VAL A 25 -4.87 2.07 0.73
CA VAL A 25 -4.73 2.63 2.07
C VAL A 25 -6.12 3.07 2.55
N PRO A 26 -6.63 2.52 3.67
CA PRO A 26 -7.95 2.93 4.16
C PRO A 26 -7.92 4.42 4.50
N PRO A 27 -8.96 5.18 4.13
CA PRO A 27 -9.07 6.58 4.53
C PRO A 27 -9.10 6.64 6.05
N THR A 28 -8.40 7.61 6.63
CA THR A 28 -8.48 7.81 8.07
C THR A 28 -9.87 8.30 8.44
N ASP A 29 -10.53 7.58 9.34
CA ASP A 29 -11.89 7.85 9.81
C ASP A 29 -12.03 9.31 10.28
N GLU A 30 -13.09 10.01 9.87
CA GLU A 30 -13.32 11.45 10.13
C GLU A 30 -13.33 11.81 11.63
N LYS A 31 -13.46 10.81 12.53
CA LYS A 31 -13.35 11.00 13.98
C LYS A 31 -11.92 11.29 14.47
N TRP A 32 -10.89 11.00 13.69
CA TRP A 32 -9.49 11.17 14.07
C TRP A 32 -8.86 12.38 13.34
N ILE A 33 -9.22 13.59 13.79
CA ILE A 33 -8.93 14.90 13.18
C ILE A 33 -7.43 15.20 12.89
N ASN A 34 -6.47 14.37 13.31
CA ASN A 34 -5.04 14.63 13.10
C ASN A 34 -4.14 13.39 12.93
N VAL A 35 -4.72 12.21 12.73
CA VAL A 35 -3.94 11.00 12.46
C VAL A 35 -4.18 10.67 11.00
N LYS A 36 -3.19 10.81 10.12
CA LYS A 36 -3.26 10.18 8.80
C LYS A 36 -2.85 8.73 8.98
N PHE A 37 -3.72 7.79 8.61
CA PHE A 37 -3.36 6.37 8.63
C PHE A 37 -2.15 6.22 7.71
N SER A 38 -1.05 5.73 8.27
CA SER A 38 0.22 5.67 7.55
C SER A 38 0.93 4.38 7.91
N PHE A 39 1.38 3.69 6.88
CA PHE A 39 2.10 2.44 7.04
C PHE A 39 3.60 2.73 7.12
N TYR A 40 4.25 2.21 8.16
CA TYR A 40 5.69 2.26 8.32
C TYR A 40 6.39 1.15 7.55
N LYS A 41 5.68 0.07 7.25
CA LYS A 41 6.15 -0.99 6.35
C LYS A 41 5.02 -1.34 5.41
N PHE A 42 5.33 -1.49 4.14
CA PHE A 42 4.35 -1.84 3.12
C PHE A 42 5.00 -2.78 2.13
N SER A 43 4.28 -3.80 1.74
CA SER A 43 4.68 -4.80 0.76
C SER A 43 3.52 -4.98 -0.19
N PHE A 44 3.79 -4.91 -1.47
CA PHE A 44 2.84 -5.05 -2.53
C PHE A 44 3.45 -5.92 -3.60
N LYS A 45 2.63 -6.79 -4.18
CA LYS A 45 3.04 -7.66 -5.27
C LYS A 45 1.92 -7.68 -6.30
N ASN A 46 2.25 -7.20 -7.49
CA ASN A 46 1.42 -7.27 -8.68
C ASN A 46 1.73 -8.54 -9.47
N TYR A 47 0.71 -9.11 -10.13
CA TYR A 47 0.85 -10.28 -11.01
C TYR A 47 0.80 -9.92 -12.50
N GLN A 48 0.47 -8.68 -12.82
CA GLN A 48 0.48 -8.10 -14.17
C GLN A 48 1.22 -6.76 -14.14
N ASP A 49 1.68 -6.32 -15.29
CA ASP A 49 2.28 -4.99 -15.45
C ASP A 49 1.26 -3.92 -15.04
N CYS A 50 1.68 -2.99 -14.18
CA CYS A 50 0.80 -1.92 -13.73
C CYS A 50 1.54 -0.64 -13.34
N HIS A 51 0.78 0.43 -13.22
CA HIS A 51 1.17 1.71 -12.66
C HIS A 51 0.58 1.83 -11.26
N ILE A 52 1.48 2.00 -10.30
CA ILE A 52 1.12 2.30 -8.92
C ILE A 52 1.37 3.78 -8.65
N VAL A 53 0.51 4.39 -7.84
CA VAL A 53 0.68 5.76 -7.36
C VAL A 53 0.86 5.70 -5.86
N VAL A 54 2.09 5.93 -5.42
CA VAL A 54 2.48 5.89 -4.01
C VAL A 54 2.69 7.30 -3.53
N ASN A 55 1.91 7.75 -2.54
CA ASN A 55 2.01 9.10 -1.98
C ASN A 55 1.91 10.23 -3.05
N GLY A 56 1.22 9.97 -4.17
CA GLY A 56 1.11 10.87 -5.32
C GLY A 56 2.23 10.73 -6.37
N SER A 57 3.23 9.87 -6.14
CA SER A 57 4.27 9.55 -7.12
C SER A 57 3.91 8.32 -7.93
N ARG A 58 3.73 8.49 -9.24
CA ARG A 58 3.43 7.43 -10.19
C ARG A 58 4.68 6.63 -10.54
N GLN A 59 4.59 5.31 -10.50
CA GLN A 59 5.69 4.39 -10.79
C GLN A 59 5.18 3.18 -11.57
N PHE A 60 5.91 2.77 -12.61
CA PHE A 60 5.63 1.54 -13.34
C PHE A 60 6.22 0.33 -12.60
N ARG A 61 5.49 -0.77 -12.60
CA ARG A 61 5.88 -2.07 -12.05
C ARG A 61 5.61 -3.16 -13.07
N GLU A 62 6.66 -3.87 -13.45
CA GLU A 62 6.53 -5.10 -14.23
C GLU A 62 5.87 -6.19 -13.38
N ALA A 63 5.21 -7.14 -14.03
CA ALA A 63 4.57 -8.28 -13.40
C ALA A 63 5.56 -9.01 -12.45
N GLY A 64 5.17 -9.13 -11.18
CA GLY A 64 5.98 -9.78 -10.15
C GLY A 64 7.07 -8.90 -9.52
N GLN A 65 7.31 -7.68 -10.02
CA GLN A 65 8.30 -6.76 -9.44
C GLN A 65 7.88 -6.31 -8.03
N GLY A 66 6.59 -6.00 -7.84
CA GLY A 66 6.05 -5.53 -6.58
C GLY A 66 6.60 -4.18 -6.13
N PHE A 67 6.31 -3.82 -4.90
CA PHE A 67 6.79 -2.63 -4.23
C PHE A 67 6.96 -2.92 -2.74
N THR A 68 8.07 -2.53 -2.15
CA THR A 68 8.30 -2.67 -0.71
C THR A 68 8.82 -1.37 -0.13
N SER A 69 8.39 -1.07 1.09
CA SER A 69 8.78 0.07 1.90
C SER A 69 9.02 -0.41 3.31
N ASN A 70 10.05 0.12 3.96
CA ASN A 70 10.40 -0.21 5.33
C ASN A 70 10.35 1.04 6.25
N GLU A 71 10.76 0.88 7.51
CA GLU A 71 10.68 1.95 8.52
C GLU A 71 11.67 3.11 8.35
N VAL A 72 12.65 2.97 7.46
CA VAL A 72 13.57 4.06 7.09
C VAL A 72 13.07 4.83 5.86
N ASP A 73 12.12 4.28 5.11
CA ASP A 73 11.49 4.92 3.97
C ASP A 73 10.36 5.89 4.39
N PRO A 74 9.94 6.80 3.50
CA PRO A 74 8.77 7.64 3.75
C PRO A 74 7.52 6.80 4.01
N LYS A 75 6.76 7.17 5.05
CA LYS A 75 5.51 6.46 5.39
C LYS A 75 4.53 6.47 4.22
N ILE A 76 3.87 5.35 3.98
CA ILE A 76 2.87 5.21 2.93
C ILE A 76 1.52 5.65 3.48
N TYR A 77 1.00 6.77 3.00
CA TYR A 77 -0.33 7.30 3.37
C TYR A 77 -1.33 7.22 2.21
N SER A 78 -0.87 6.94 0.99
CA SER A 78 -1.74 6.65 -0.15
C SER A 78 -1.03 5.67 -1.09
N PHE A 79 -1.77 4.68 -1.55
CA PHE A 79 -1.33 3.68 -2.51
C PHE A 79 -2.49 3.33 -3.43
N LYS A 80 -2.34 3.67 -4.72
CA LYS A 80 -3.36 3.39 -5.74
C LYS A 80 -2.78 2.52 -6.86
N ILE A 81 -3.64 1.72 -7.46
CA ILE A 81 -3.35 1.05 -8.74
C ILE A 81 -4.22 1.73 -9.79
N GLU A 82 -3.61 2.23 -10.86
CA GLU A 82 -4.35 2.94 -11.90
C GLU A 82 -5.15 1.97 -12.77
N GLU A 83 -4.54 0.88 -13.23
CA GLU A 83 -5.21 -0.06 -14.11
C GLU A 83 -6.27 -0.93 -13.39
N PRO A 84 -7.42 -1.18 -14.03
CA PRO A 84 -8.36 -2.20 -13.59
C PRO A 84 -7.88 -3.60 -13.97
N GLY A 85 -8.40 -4.62 -13.28
CA GLY A 85 -8.13 -6.02 -13.59
C GLY A 85 -6.76 -6.54 -13.14
N ILE A 86 -5.96 -5.70 -12.48
CA ILE A 86 -4.66 -6.11 -11.94
C ILE A 86 -4.89 -6.97 -10.71
N GLN A 87 -4.37 -8.19 -10.73
CA GLN A 87 -4.29 -9.05 -9.56
C GLN A 87 -3.11 -8.63 -8.71
N TYR A 88 -3.35 -8.50 -7.41
CA TYR A 88 -2.33 -8.10 -6.46
C TYR A 88 -2.56 -8.70 -5.07
N ILE A 89 -1.49 -8.73 -4.30
CA ILE A 89 -1.54 -8.96 -2.86
C ILE A 89 -0.74 -7.85 -2.18
N TRP A 90 -1.17 -7.46 -0.99
CA TRP A 90 -0.47 -6.45 -0.21
C TRP A 90 -0.50 -6.79 1.27
N SER A 91 0.51 -6.33 1.99
CA SER A 91 0.59 -6.39 3.44
C SER A 91 1.33 -5.17 3.95
N ALA A 92 0.95 -4.70 5.12
CA ALA A 92 1.44 -3.48 5.69
C ALA A 92 1.49 -3.58 7.22
N ALA A 93 2.34 -2.78 7.83
CA ALA A 93 2.39 -2.57 9.27
C ALA A 93 2.14 -1.09 9.58
N TYR A 94 1.24 -0.84 10.52
CA TYR A 94 0.84 0.50 10.99
C TYR A 94 1.12 0.64 12.48
#